data_AF-A0A7S3BKS2-F1
#
_entry.id   AF-A0A7S3BKS2-F1
#
_cell.length_a   1.000
_cell.length_b   1.000
_cell.length_c   1.000
_cell.angle_alpha   90.00
_cell.angle_beta   90.00
_cell.angle_gamma   90.00
#
_symmetry.space_group_name_H-M   'P 1'
#
loop_
_entity.id
_entity.type
_entity.pdbx_description
1 polymer ?
#
loop_
_entity_poly.entity_id
_entity_poly.type
_entity_poly.pdbx_seq_one_letter_code
_entity_poly.pdbx_strand_id
1 'polypeptide(L)'
;EHRRVRTKCKDCGAKSLCPHQRERCLCKECGGSSICVHGKRKGKCPECGGTSICEHGFERHLCVQCYGIKNAKGIIGGASLCVHLRSRHTCKDCSPGSRCEHGLIPSQCVRCDGPSICEHKRVRSKCLQCGGGSICEHGKSAKSKCKLCSKCEHGVRRSGCCTCMEQLEEAEVQKAARLLLNAHQNQPLQSRKRKAPQEMSERGCEGR
;
A
#
# COMPACT_ATOMS: atom_id res chain seq x y z
N GLU A 1 -3.63 -2.79 29.49
CA GLU A 1 -3.68 -1.54 28.71
C GLU A 1 -3.71 -1.85 27.21
N HIS A 2 -4.70 -1.35 26.46
CA HIS A 2 -4.77 -1.62 25.01
C HIS A 2 -3.90 -0.64 24.23
N ARG A 3 -2.77 -1.12 23.65
CA ARG A 3 -1.95 -0.38 22.66
C ARG A 3 -2.64 -0.28 21.28
N ARG A 4 -3.94 0.00 21.21
CA ARG A 4 -4.59 0.46 19.97
C ARG A 4 -4.57 1.98 19.95
N VAL A 5 -4.28 2.58 18.80
CA VAL A 5 -4.42 4.03 18.60
C VAL A 5 -5.79 4.46 19.16
N ARG A 6 -5.79 5.29 20.22
CA ARG A 6 -6.99 5.64 21.03
C ARG A 6 -8.17 6.12 20.18
N THR A 7 -7.92 6.58 18.97
CA THR A 7 -8.94 7.07 18.02
C THR A 7 -9.78 6.00 17.33
N LYS A 8 -9.39 4.71 17.39
CA LYS A 8 -10.06 3.61 16.65
C LYS A 8 -10.48 2.42 17.53
N CYS A 9 -10.27 2.49 18.85
CA CYS A 9 -10.58 1.37 19.73
C CYS A 9 -12.11 1.28 19.99
N LYS A 10 -12.72 0.13 19.69
CA LYS A 10 -14.13 -0.16 19.97
C LYS A 10 -14.44 -0.17 21.47
N ASP A 11 -13.50 -0.67 22.27
CA ASP A 11 -13.69 -0.89 23.71
C ASP A 11 -13.47 0.38 24.56
N CYS A 12 -12.85 1.42 23.99
CA CYS A 12 -12.59 2.68 24.70
C CYS A 12 -13.57 3.81 24.37
N GLY A 13 -14.69 3.52 23.70
CA GLY A 13 -15.68 4.53 23.32
C GLY A 13 -15.06 5.61 22.43
N ALA A 14 -14.58 5.22 21.24
CA ALA A 14 -14.08 6.19 20.27
C ALA A 14 -15.16 7.26 19.99
N LYS A 15 -15.00 8.47 20.57
CA LYS A 15 -15.92 9.62 20.40
C LYS A 15 -16.18 9.96 18.92
N SER A 16 -15.31 9.49 18.04
CA SER A 16 -15.36 9.59 16.59
C SER A 16 -16.33 8.62 15.90
N LEU A 17 -16.80 7.55 16.56
CA LEU A 17 -17.71 6.56 15.99
C LEU A 17 -19.16 6.82 16.42
N CYS A 18 -20.11 6.59 15.51
CA CYS A 18 -21.55 6.60 15.78
C CYS A 18 -22.03 5.22 16.26
N PRO A 19 -23.28 5.08 16.77
CA PRO A 19 -23.85 3.77 17.13
C PRO A 19 -23.81 2.75 15.98
N HIS A 20 -23.81 3.21 14.72
CA HIS A 20 -23.67 2.36 13.53
C HIS A 20 -22.22 1.91 13.24
N GLN A 21 -21.29 2.12 14.17
CA GLN A 21 -19.85 1.78 14.05
C GLN A 21 -19.14 2.43 12.84
N ARG A 22 -19.72 3.49 12.28
CA ARG A 22 -19.11 4.35 11.25
C ARG A 22 -18.55 5.61 11.90
N GLU A 23 -17.58 6.25 11.27
CA GLU A 23 -17.15 7.59 11.70
C GLU A 23 -18.35 8.55 11.68
N ARG A 24 -18.60 9.23 12.80
CA ARG A 24 -19.81 10.04 13.04
C ARG A 24 -20.00 11.11 11.97
N CYS A 25 -18.92 11.76 11.54
CA CYS A 25 -18.94 12.76 10.48
C CYS A 25 -19.27 12.17 9.09
N LEU A 26 -19.07 10.87 8.88
CA LEU A 26 -19.30 10.17 7.61
C LEU A 26 -20.56 9.28 7.63
N CYS A 27 -21.27 9.22 8.75
CA CYS A 27 -22.42 8.35 8.90
C CYS A 27 -23.65 8.95 8.22
N LYS A 28 -24.16 8.28 7.19
CA LYS A 28 -25.37 8.71 6.47
C LYS A 28 -26.62 8.69 7.35
N GLU A 29 -26.79 7.61 8.12
CA GLU A 29 -27.94 7.40 9.02
C GLU A 29 -27.97 8.42 10.18
N CYS A 30 -26.82 8.98 10.56
CA CYS A 30 -26.75 10.02 11.58
C CYS A 30 -26.71 11.44 11.00
N GLY A 31 -26.86 11.62 9.68
CA GLY A 31 -26.73 12.93 9.05
C GLY A 31 -25.36 13.58 9.29
N GLY A 32 -24.29 12.78 9.28
CA GLY A 32 -22.94 13.22 9.63
C GLY A 32 -22.53 14.53 8.94
N SER A 33 -21.83 15.40 9.65
CA SER A 33 -21.50 16.77 9.22
C SER A 33 -20.76 16.87 7.88
N SER A 34 -20.11 15.78 7.42
CA SER A 34 -19.41 15.70 6.15
C SER A 34 -20.26 15.11 5.01
N ILE A 35 -21.55 14.84 5.24
CA ILE A 35 -22.52 14.36 4.25
C ILE A 35 -23.42 15.54 3.82
N CYS A 36 -23.65 15.69 2.52
CA CYS A 36 -24.58 16.70 2.00
C CYS A 36 -26.02 16.17 1.95
N VAL A 37 -26.97 17.05 1.63
CA VAL A 37 -28.39 16.69 1.43
C VAL A 37 -28.60 15.60 0.39
N HIS A 38 -27.68 15.47 -0.59
CA HIS A 38 -27.68 14.41 -1.60
C HIS A 38 -27.13 13.06 -1.10
N GLY A 39 -26.83 12.91 0.20
CA GLY A 39 -26.31 11.66 0.79
C GLY A 39 -24.89 11.28 0.34
N LYS A 40 -24.16 12.19 -0.31
CA LYS A 40 -22.76 12.08 -0.74
C LYS A 40 -21.85 12.83 0.23
N ARG A 41 -20.55 12.52 0.26
CA ARG A 41 -19.60 13.33 1.04
C ARG A 41 -19.55 14.75 0.47
N LYS A 42 -19.67 15.79 1.29
CA LYS A 42 -19.72 17.21 0.88
C LYS A 42 -18.61 17.58 -0.11
N GLY A 43 -17.37 17.21 0.19
CA GLY A 43 -16.23 17.46 -0.70
C GLY A 43 -16.32 16.76 -2.05
N LYS A 44 -17.03 15.62 -2.15
CA LYS A 44 -17.17 14.77 -3.34
C LYS A 44 -18.58 14.81 -3.95
N CYS A 45 -19.40 15.80 -3.61
CA CYS A 45 -20.74 15.92 -4.16
C CYS A 45 -20.70 16.87 -5.37
N PRO A 46 -20.99 16.39 -6.59
CA PRO A 46 -20.98 17.24 -7.78
C PRO A 46 -22.10 18.30 -7.73
N GLU A 47 -23.28 17.91 -7.24
CA GLU A 47 -24.46 18.79 -7.11
C GLU A 47 -24.26 19.90 -6.07
N CYS A 48 -23.34 19.72 -5.11
CA CYS A 48 -22.97 20.76 -4.14
C CYS A 48 -21.70 21.53 -4.55
N GLY A 49 -21.13 21.29 -5.74
CA GLY A 49 -19.86 21.91 -6.15
C GLY A 49 -18.70 21.55 -5.21
N GLY A 50 -18.68 20.30 -4.71
CA GLY A 50 -17.74 19.86 -3.68
C GLY A 50 -16.29 20.26 -3.97
N THR A 51 -15.56 20.72 -2.95
CA THR A 51 -14.20 21.27 -3.08
C THR A 51 -13.18 20.34 -3.71
N SER A 52 -13.45 19.03 -3.75
CA SER A 52 -12.56 18.06 -4.40
C SER A 52 -12.92 17.80 -5.86
N ILE A 53 -14.01 18.38 -6.39
CA ILE A 53 -14.49 18.19 -7.76
C ILE A 53 -14.15 19.44 -8.60
N CYS A 54 -13.71 19.22 -9.83
CA CYS A 54 -13.48 20.29 -10.82
C CYS A 54 -14.77 20.60 -11.60
N GLU A 55 -14.78 21.70 -12.35
CA GLU A 55 -15.89 22.03 -13.26
C GLU A 55 -16.20 20.91 -14.27
N HIS A 56 -15.21 20.07 -14.58
CA HIS A 56 -15.37 18.90 -15.46
C HIS A 56 -16.01 17.69 -14.76
N GLY A 57 -16.49 17.81 -13.52
CA GLY A 57 -17.22 16.74 -12.81
C GLY A 57 -16.36 15.62 -12.22
N PHE A 58 -15.04 15.66 -12.39
CA PHE A 58 -14.10 14.68 -11.81
C PHE A 58 -13.44 15.19 -10.53
N GLU A 59 -12.95 14.27 -9.69
CA GLU A 59 -12.07 14.67 -8.59
C GLU A 59 -10.86 15.42 -9.19
N ARG A 60 -10.54 16.62 -8.67
CA ARG A 60 -9.58 17.57 -9.23
C ARG A 60 -8.27 16.88 -9.62
N HIS A 61 -7.65 16.15 -8.69
CA HIS A 61 -6.40 15.43 -8.92
C HIS A 61 -6.47 14.31 -9.99
N LEU A 62 -7.65 13.84 -10.35
CA LEU A 62 -7.87 12.85 -11.42
C LEU A 62 -8.26 13.52 -12.75
N CYS A 63 -8.64 14.79 -12.73
CA CYS A 63 -9.06 15.50 -13.93
C CYS A 63 -7.86 15.75 -14.84
N VAL A 64 -7.86 15.11 -16.01
CA VAL A 64 -6.83 15.26 -17.03
C VAL A 64 -6.82 16.67 -17.63
N GLN A 65 -7.95 17.37 -17.63
CA GLN A 65 -8.03 18.75 -18.13
C GLN A 65 -7.46 19.77 -17.12
N CYS A 66 -7.61 19.53 -15.81
CA CYS A 66 -7.07 20.41 -14.77
C CYS A 66 -5.63 20.08 -14.36
N TYR A 67 -5.26 18.79 -14.28
CA TYR A 67 -3.96 18.31 -13.79
C TYR A 67 -3.25 17.37 -14.78
N GLY A 68 -3.59 17.50 -16.06
CA GLY A 68 -2.92 16.76 -17.13
C GLY A 68 -1.45 17.16 -17.26
N ILE A 69 -0.59 16.16 -17.37
CA ILE A 69 0.79 16.27 -17.83
C ILE A 69 0.77 16.65 -19.32
N LYS A 70 1.37 17.79 -19.64
CA LYS A 70 1.46 18.36 -20.99
C LYS A 70 2.82 18.04 -21.62
N ASN A 71 2.85 17.82 -22.93
CA ASN A 71 4.07 17.86 -23.75
C ASN A 71 3.92 18.89 -24.87
N ALA A 72 4.93 18.98 -25.75
CA ALA A 72 4.94 19.84 -26.93
C ALA A 72 3.77 19.59 -27.91
N LYS A 73 3.06 18.47 -27.81
CA LYS A 73 1.92 18.08 -28.67
C LYS A 73 0.56 18.16 -27.98
N GLY A 74 0.49 18.62 -26.72
CA GLY A 74 -0.75 18.78 -25.96
C GLY A 74 -0.81 18.00 -24.64
N ILE A 75 -2.01 17.77 -24.14
CA ILE A 75 -2.24 17.02 -22.90
C ILE A 75 -2.07 15.52 -23.18
N ILE A 76 -1.18 14.83 -22.45
CA ILE A 76 -0.94 13.39 -22.62
C ILE A 76 -1.87 12.57 -21.70
N GLY A 77 -2.17 13.11 -20.52
CA GLY A 77 -2.90 12.41 -19.46
C GLY A 77 -2.63 13.03 -18.10
N GLY A 78 -3.41 12.67 -17.08
CA GLY A 78 -3.15 13.00 -15.68
C GLY A 78 -2.19 12.02 -15.00
N ALA A 79 -2.18 12.02 -13.67
CA ALA A 79 -1.35 11.14 -12.86
C ALA A 79 -1.66 9.64 -13.03
N SER A 80 -2.94 9.29 -13.23
CA SER A 80 -3.38 7.88 -13.31
C SER A 80 -4.06 7.52 -14.64
N LEU A 81 -4.72 8.48 -15.28
CA LEU A 81 -5.52 8.29 -16.49
C LEU A 81 -4.91 9.04 -17.67
N CYS A 82 -4.98 8.48 -18.88
CA CYS A 82 -4.69 9.20 -20.11
C CYS A 82 -5.88 10.06 -20.56
N VAL A 83 -5.69 10.86 -21.61
CA VAL A 83 -6.77 11.65 -22.23
C VAL A 83 -7.96 10.80 -22.71
N HIS A 84 -7.76 9.52 -22.98
CA HIS A 84 -8.82 8.57 -23.33
C HIS A 84 -9.58 8.00 -22.12
N LEU A 85 -9.38 8.57 -20.92
CA LEU A 85 -9.97 8.10 -19.65
C LEU A 85 -9.64 6.63 -19.31
N ARG A 86 -8.51 6.12 -19.83
CA ARG A 86 -7.99 4.77 -19.53
C ARG A 86 -6.75 4.88 -18.66
N SER A 87 -6.40 3.83 -17.92
CA SER A 87 -5.14 3.82 -17.17
C SER A 87 -3.97 4.09 -18.11
N ARG A 88 -3.14 5.08 -17.77
CA ARG A 88 -2.10 5.60 -18.67
C ARG A 88 -1.16 4.50 -19.21
N HIS A 89 -0.81 3.55 -18.36
CA HIS A 89 0.14 2.47 -18.66
C HIS A 89 -0.47 1.27 -19.38
N THR A 90 -1.80 1.21 -19.53
CA THR A 90 -2.49 0.10 -20.23
C THR A 90 -3.26 0.56 -21.47
N CYS A 91 -3.27 1.86 -21.75
CA CYS A 91 -3.96 2.41 -22.89
C CYS A 91 -3.19 2.10 -24.18
N LYS A 92 -3.77 1.28 -25.05
CA LYS A 92 -3.19 0.93 -26.36
C LYS A 92 -2.86 2.16 -27.23
N ASP A 93 -3.69 3.20 -27.12
CA ASP A 93 -3.62 4.41 -27.93
C ASP A 93 -2.53 5.37 -27.44
N CYS A 94 -2.14 5.28 -26.16
CA CYS A 94 -1.07 6.09 -25.56
C CYS A 94 0.24 5.31 -25.39
N SER A 95 0.17 3.98 -25.39
CA SER A 95 1.30 3.09 -25.19
C SER A 95 1.12 1.90 -26.13
N PRO A 96 1.52 2.05 -27.41
CA PRO A 96 1.54 0.95 -28.36
C PRO A 96 2.47 -0.14 -27.80
N GLY A 97 1.95 -1.37 -27.67
CA GLY A 97 2.62 -2.48 -26.98
C GLY A 97 2.13 -2.76 -25.55
N SER A 98 1.32 -1.88 -24.95
CA SER A 98 0.68 -2.16 -23.64
C SER A 98 -0.36 -3.29 -23.70
N ARG A 99 -0.90 -3.55 -24.89
CA ARG A 99 -1.79 -4.67 -25.20
C ARG A 99 -1.37 -5.33 -26.50
N CYS A 100 -1.46 -6.65 -26.55
CA CYS A 100 -1.34 -7.40 -27.81
C CYS A 100 -2.61 -7.22 -28.66
N GLU A 101 -2.59 -7.74 -29.88
CA GLU A 101 -3.76 -7.78 -30.77
C GLU A 101 -4.99 -8.47 -30.14
N HIS A 102 -4.76 -9.39 -29.19
CA HIS A 102 -5.79 -10.07 -28.41
C HIS A 102 -6.38 -9.22 -27.27
N GLY A 103 -5.94 -7.96 -27.12
CA GLY A 103 -6.42 -7.05 -26.07
C GLY A 103 -5.93 -7.38 -24.65
N LEU A 104 -5.06 -8.38 -24.50
CA LEU A 104 -4.43 -8.76 -23.24
C LEU A 104 -3.07 -8.06 -23.07
N ILE A 105 -2.60 -7.96 -21.83
CA ILE A 105 -1.21 -7.56 -21.57
C ILE A 105 -0.30 -8.62 -22.23
N PRO A 106 0.65 -8.27 -23.11
CA PRO A 106 1.41 -9.26 -23.89
C PRO A 106 2.08 -10.32 -23.02
N SER A 107 2.64 -9.93 -21.88
CA SER A 107 3.28 -10.86 -20.94
C SER A 107 2.34 -11.90 -20.34
N GLN A 108 1.03 -11.62 -20.29
CA GLN A 108 -0.01 -12.47 -19.72
C GLN A 108 -0.92 -13.11 -20.78
N CYS A 109 -0.61 -12.96 -22.07
CA CYS A 109 -1.44 -13.49 -23.13
C CYS A 109 -1.06 -14.94 -23.44
N VAL A 110 -2.00 -15.88 -23.26
CA VAL A 110 -1.80 -17.30 -23.60
C VAL A 110 -1.60 -17.50 -25.10
N ARG A 111 -2.28 -16.71 -25.94
CA ARG A 111 -2.17 -16.82 -27.41
C ARG A 111 -0.89 -16.22 -27.98
N CYS A 112 -0.18 -15.40 -27.19
CA CYS A 112 1.11 -14.83 -27.59
C CYS A 112 2.27 -15.54 -26.88
N ASP A 113 2.00 -16.68 -26.22
CA ASP A 113 2.95 -17.39 -25.34
C ASP A 113 3.74 -16.44 -24.43
N GLY A 114 3.01 -15.52 -23.79
CA GLY A 114 3.62 -14.47 -22.99
C GLY A 114 4.48 -15.06 -21.87
N PRO A 115 5.62 -14.42 -21.51
CA PRO A 115 6.57 -14.96 -20.52
C PRO A 115 6.00 -15.21 -19.12
N SER A 116 4.85 -14.62 -18.77
CA SER A 116 4.18 -14.89 -17.49
C SER A 116 3.26 -16.11 -17.54
N ILE A 117 3.10 -16.78 -18.68
CA ILE A 117 2.31 -17.99 -18.83
C ILE A 117 3.17 -19.20 -18.42
N CYS A 118 2.61 -20.09 -17.59
CA CYS A 118 3.25 -21.37 -17.29
C CYS A 118 2.88 -22.44 -18.31
N GLU A 119 3.54 -23.60 -18.24
CA GLU A 119 3.22 -24.81 -18.99
C GLU A 119 1.72 -25.20 -18.91
N HIS A 120 1.05 -24.86 -17.81
CA HIS A 120 -0.39 -25.08 -17.60
C HIS A 120 -1.30 -24.06 -18.32
N LYS A 121 -0.77 -23.25 -19.24
CA LYS A 121 -1.51 -22.21 -19.99
C LYS A 121 -2.25 -21.20 -19.09
N ARG A 122 -1.69 -20.94 -17.91
CA ARG A 122 -2.20 -19.97 -16.93
C ARG A 122 -1.13 -18.94 -16.60
N VAL A 123 -1.54 -17.76 -16.17
CA VAL A 123 -0.59 -16.78 -15.60
C VAL A 123 0.06 -17.41 -14.36
N ARG A 124 1.40 -17.54 -14.35
CA ARG A 124 2.21 -18.19 -13.29
C ARG A 124 1.80 -17.77 -11.89
N SER A 125 1.61 -16.47 -11.67
CA SER A 125 1.23 -15.91 -10.37
C SER A 125 -0.15 -16.35 -9.87
N LYS A 126 -1.03 -16.78 -10.78
CA LYS A 126 -2.40 -17.26 -10.51
C LYS A 126 -2.53 -18.78 -10.67
N CYS A 127 -1.45 -19.50 -10.98
CA CYS A 127 -1.51 -20.94 -11.20
C CYS A 127 -1.27 -21.69 -9.89
N LEU A 128 -2.24 -22.54 -9.48
CA LEU A 128 -2.16 -23.32 -8.25
C LEU A 128 -1.07 -24.40 -8.35
N GLN A 129 -0.97 -25.06 -9.50
CA GLN A 129 0.04 -26.09 -9.77
C GLN A 129 1.46 -25.52 -9.72
N CYS A 130 1.64 -24.23 -10.02
CA CYS A 130 2.94 -23.56 -9.92
C CYS A 130 3.17 -22.87 -8.55
N GLY A 131 2.25 -23.01 -7.58
CA GLY A 131 2.34 -22.30 -6.30
C GLY A 131 2.32 -20.78 -6.43
N GLY A 132 1.59 -20.24 -7.40
CA GLY A 132 1.61 -18.82 -7.77
C GLY A 132 1.36 -17.87 -6.58
N GLY A 133 2.26 -16.91 -6.35
CA GLY A 133 2.22 -16.04 -5.18
C GLY A 133 1.01 -15.10 -5.05
N SER A 134 0.17 -14.97 -6.09
CA SER A 134 -1.08 -14.21 -6.02
C SER A 134 -2.27 -15.03 -5.54
N ILE A 135 -2.12 -16.32 -5.32
CA ILE A 135 -3.14 -17.19 -4.73
C ILE A 135 -2.58 -17.88 -3.49
N CYS A 136 -3.45 -18.25 -2.55
CA CYS A 136 -3.06 -19.22 -1.53
C CYS A 136 -3.16 -20.64 -2.07
N GLU A 137 -2.57 -21.60 -1.35
CA GLU A 137 -2.71 -23.05 -1.58
C GLU A 137 -4.18 -23.51 -1.65
N HIS A 138 -5.08 -22.74 -1.05
CA HIS A 138 -6.53 -22.97 -1.09
C HIS A 138 -7.23 -22.30 -2.28
N GLY A 139 -6.48 -21.86 -3.31
CA GLY A 139 -7.00 -21.33 -4.57
C GLY A 139 -7.56 -19.91 -4.52
N LYS A 140 -7.42 -19.16 -3.41
CA LYS A 140 -7.98 -17.79 -3.30
C LYS A 140 -6.95 -16.73 -3.61
N SER A 141 -7.31 -15.77 -4.47
CA SER A 141 -6.44 -14.66 -4.90
C SER A 141 -6.10 -13.62 -3.81
N ALA A 142 -6.73 -13.72 -2.65
CA ALA A 142 -6.39 -12.90 -1.49
C ALA A 142 -6.41 -13.80 -0.26
N LYS A 143 -5.26 -13.91 0.43
CA LYS A 143 -5.15 -14.67 1.68
C LYS A 143 -6.18 -14.20 2.71
N SER A 144 -6.47 -12.89 2.73
CA SER A 144 -7.51 -12.24 3.57
C SER A 144 -8.97 -12.57 3.22
N LYS A 145 -9.22 -13.18 2.06
CA LYS A 145 -10.54 -13.70 1.66
C LYS A 145 -10.64 -15.22 1.82
N CYS A 146 -9.52 -15.89 2.09
CA CYS A 146 -9.50 -17.33 2.35
C CYS A 146 -9.92 -17.62 3.78
N LYS A 147 -11.01 -18.36 3.99
CA LYS A 147 -11.48 -18.72 5.33
C LYS A 147 -10.41 -19.46 6.14
N LEU A 148 -9.59 -20.26 5.45
CA LEU A 148 -8.49 -21.03 6.02
C LEU A 148 -7.24 -20.17 6.26
N CYS A 149 -6.88 -19.25 5.35
CA CYS A 149 -5.69 -18.40 5.55
C CYS A 149 -5.94 -17.13 6.40
N SER A 150 -7.20 -16.68 6.49
CA SER A 150 -7.57 -15.41 7.15
C SER A 150 -7.69 -15.54 8.65
N LYS A 151 -7.97 -16.76 9.16
CA LYS A 151 -8.12 -17.03 10.59
C LYS A 151 -6.78 -17.50 11.17
N CYS A 152 -6.45 -17.07 12.38
CA CYS A 152 -5.45 -17.77 13.19
C CYS A 152 -6.08 -19.00 13.87
N GLU A 153 -5.24 -19.81 14.52
CA GLU A 153 -5.69 -20.90 15.39
C GLU A 153 -6.61 -20.41 16.52
N HIS A 154 -6.48 -19.14 16.93
CA HIS A 154 -7.35 -18.47 17.89
C HIS A 154 -8.70 -18.00 17.31
N GLY A 155 -9.08 -18.46 16.10
CA GLY A 155 -10.41 -18.24 15.51
C GLY A 155 -10.70 -16.83 14.96
N VAL A 156 -9.84 -15.85 15.22
CA VAL A 156 -9.94 -14.45 14.77
C VAL A 156 -9.03 -14.14 13.59
N ARG A 157 -9.17 -12.96 12.95
CA ARG A 157 -8.24 -12.57 11.87
C ARG A 157 -6.84 -12.36 12.43
N ARG A 158 -5.82 -12.93 11.79
CA ARG A 158 -4.40 -12.78 12.21
C ARG A 158 -4.01 -11.31 12.46
N SER A 159 -4.39 -10.40 11.57
CA SER A 159 -4.11 -8.96 11.67
C SER A 159 -4.86 -8.22 12.80
N GLY A 160 -5.74 -8.90 13.53
CA GLY A 160 -6.50 -8.35 14.66
C GLY A 160 -6.46 -9.21 15.92
N CYS A 161 -5.66 -10.28 15.95
CA CYS A 161 -5.49 -11.17 17.09
C CYS A 161 -4.43 -10.61 18.04
N CYS A 162 -4.76 -10.31 19.30
CA CYS A 162 -3.78 -9.80 20.27
C CYS A 162 -2.65 -10.82 20.50
N THR A 163 -2.99 -12.08 20.70
CA THR A 163 -2.03 -13.16 20.97
C THR A 163 -1.07 -13.41 19.80
N CYS A 164 -1.57 -13.41 18.55
CA CYS A 164 -0.69 -13.55 17.38
C CYS A 164 0.17 -12.30 17.12
N MET A 165 -0.25 -11.12 17.59
CA MET A 165 0.54 -9.90 17.43
C MET A 165 1.68 -9.86 18.46
N GLU A 166 1.46 -10.38 19.68
CA GLU A 166 2.48 -10.53 20.73
C GLU A 166 3.54 -11.58 20.37
N GLN A 167 3.12 -12.73 19.83
CA GLN A 167 4.05 -13.78 19.39
C GLN A 167 4.95 -13.36 18.22
N LEU A 168 4.54 -12.39 17.41
CA LEU A 168 5.41 -11.83 16.36
C LEU A 168 6.53 -10.99 16.98
N GLU A 169 6.26 -10.22 18.03
CA GLU A 169 7.28 -9.42 18.72
C GLU A 169 8.33 -10.32 19.40
N GLU A 170 7.92 -11.38 20.10
CA GLU A 170 8.86 -12.35 20.69
C GLU A 170 9.70 -13.06 19.62
N ALA A 171 9.10 -13.46 18.49
CA ALA A 171 9.82 -14.09 17.39
C ALA A 171 10.79 -13.14 16.68
N GLU A 172 10.45 -11.85 16.54
CA GLU A 172 11.32 -10.82 15.98
C GLU A 172 12.49 -10.51 16.92
N VAL A 173 12.24 -10.41 18.23
CA VAL A 173 13.26 -10.23 19.27
C VAL A 173 14.21 -11.43 19.31
N GLN A 174 13.70 -12.66 19.23
CA GLN A 174 14.52 -13.86 19.16
C GLN A 174 15.34 -13.95 17.86
N LYS A 175 14.78 -13.54 16.72
CA LYS A 175 15.53 -13.44 15.45
C LYS A 175 16.63 -12.37 15.52
N ALA A 176 16.33 -11.20 16.07
CA ALA A 176 17.31 -10.13 16.27
C ALA A 176 18.43 -10.59 17.22
N ALA A 177 18.10 -11.27 18.32
CA ALA A 177 19.07 -11.85 19.24
C ALA A 177 19.95 -12.90 18.55
N ARG A 178 19.38 -13.79 17.72
CA ARG A 178 20.14 -14.77 16.93
C ARG A 178 21.06 -14.11 15.89
N LEU A 179 20.61 -13.05 15.22
CA LEU A 179 21.44 -12.30 14.28
C LEU A 179 22.63 -11.61 14.98
N LEU A 180 22.40 -11.03 16.17
CA LEU A 180 23.47 -10.42 16.97
C LEU A 180 24.47 -11.47 17.48
N LEU A 181 23.99 -12.62 17.96
CA LEU A 181 24.84 -13.76 18.36
C LEU A 181 25.68 -14.28 17.19
N ASN A 182 25.07 -14.45 16.01
CA ASN A 182 25.78 -14.86 14.80
C ASN A 182 26.77 -13.81 14.31
N ALA A 183 26.50 -12.51 14.51
CA ALA A 183 27.42 -11.43 14.20
C ALA A 183 28.63 -11.41 15.16
N HIS A 184 28.43 -11.74 16.44
CA HIS A 184 29.52 -11.91 17.41
C HIS A 184 30.41 -13.12 17.10
N GLN A 185 29.83 -14.22 16.62
CA GLN A 185 30.59 -15.43 16.25
C GLN A 185 31.36 -15.29 14.93
N ASN A 186 30.96 -14.36 14.05
CA ASN A 186 31.62 -14.10 12.75
C ASN A 186 32.51 -12.85 12.75
N GLN A 187 32.92 -12.32 13.91
CA GLN A 187 33.94 -11.27 13.93
C GLN A 187 35.33 -11.89 13.73
N PRO A 188 36.03 -11.61 12.62
CA PRO A 188 37.43 -11.99 12.50
C PRO A 188 38.24 -11.20 13.54
N LEU A 189 39.09 -11.90 14.30
CA LEU A 189 40.06 -11.33 15.22
C LEU A 189 41.08 -10.47 14.46
N GLN A 190 40.73 -9.24 14.10
CA GLN A 190 41.71 -8.26 13.60
C GLN A 190 42.17 -7.35 14.74
N SER A 191 43.22 -7.84 15.41
CA SER A 191 44.39 -7.07 15.87
C SER A 191 44.19 -5.59 16.20
N ARG A 192 44.11 -5.31 17.51
CA ARG A 192 44.38 -4.01 18.11
C ARG A 192 45.80 -3.52 17.71
N LYS A 193 45.89 -2.45 16.93
CA LYS A 193 47.00 -1.49 17.00
C LYS A 193 46.42 -0.11 17.29
N ARG A 194 46.39 0.26 18.57
CA ARG A 194 46.14 1.65 18.97
C ARG A 194 47.38 2.46 18.57
N LYS A 195 47.26 3.36 17.59
CA LYS A 195 48.21 4.47 17.43
C LYS A 195 47.96 5.46 18.58
N ALA A 196 49.03 5.87 19.25
CA ALA A 196 49.00 6.90 20.28
C ALA A 196 48.57 8.26 19.69
N PRO A 197 47.85 9.10 20.44
CA PRO A 197 47.51 10.46 20.00
C PRO A 197 48.75 11.36 20.02
N GLN A 198 49.02 12.04 18.91
CA GLN A 198 50.00 13.14 18.84
C GLN A 198 49.37 14.43 19.38
N GLU A 199 50.18 15.17 20.12
CA GLU A 199 49.83 16.42 20.81
C GLU A 199 49.33 17.50 19.85
N MET A 200 48.23 18.17 20.22
CA MET A 200 47.68 19.32 19.52
C MET A 200 48.13 20.60 20.23
N SER A 201 48.96 21.36 19.50
CA SER A 201 49.48 22.67 19.85
C SER A 201 48.41 23.69 20.25
N GLU A 202 48.67 24.40 21.34
CA GLU A 202 47.96 25.59 21.79
C GLU A 202 48.01 26.70 20.72
N ARG A 203 46.85 27.24 20.36
CA ARG A 203 46.75 28.59 19.80
C ARG A 203 45.57 29.29 20.45
N GLY A 204 45.90 30.26 21.30
CA GLY A 204 44.98 31.09 22.06
C GLY A 204 44.09 31.94 21.17
N CYS A 205 42.85 32.13 21.64
CA CYS A 205 41.90 33.09 21.13
C CYS A 205 42.12 34.39 21.91
N GLU A 206 42.72 35.41 21.29
CA GLU A 206 42.66 36.78 21.79
C GLU A 206 41.30 37.37 21.42
N GLY A 207 40.57 37.83 22.43
CA GLY A 207 39.41 38.70 22.28
C GLY A 207 39.72 40.06 22.87
N ARG A 208 39.51 41.11 22.07
CA ARG A 208 38.97 42.41 22.48
C ARG A 208 38.20 43.01 21.31
#